data_AF-A0A4Z2HCE8-F1
#
_entry.id   AF-A0A4Z2HCE8-F1
#
_cell.length_a   1.000
_cell.length_b   1.000
_cell.length_c   1.000
_cell.angle_alpha   90.00
_cell.angle_beta   90.00
_cell.angle_gamma   90.00
#
_symmetry.space_group_name_H-M   'P 1'
#
loop_
_entity.id
_entity.type
_entity.pdbx_description
1 polymer ?
#
loop_
_entity_poly.entity_id
_entity_poly.type
_entity_poly.pdbx_seq_one_letter_code
_entity_poly.pdbx_strand_id
1 'polypeptide(L)'
;MVSNAAWRRSSLCVLALCLSFASPPCNARIYTNHWAVRIAGGPDVAERIADKYGYRNMGQIGDLKDHYHFFHSRTIKRSTLSSRGRHSFISMEPKVEWIQQQVVKRRIKRDYKPDPPLSLTSPAHSYPAQNNIFYNDAKWSSMWYIHCNDDVHNCQSDMNIMGAWKRGYTGKDVVVTILDDGIERNHPDLFQNYVSVYVCSCRAATSVNVCAHVEY
;
A
#
# COMPACT_ATOMS: atom_id res chain seq x y z
N MET A 1 -1.82 61.48 21.23
CA MET A 1 -2.28 60.10 21.50
C MET A 1 -2.80 59.41 20.22
N VAL A 2 -2.00 59.32 19.15
CA VAL A 2 -2.46 58.73 17.86
C VAL A 2 -1.56 57.58 17.35
N SER A 3 -0.45 57.27 18.02
CA SER A 3 0.49 56.22 17.54
C SER A 3 0.10 54.78 17.88
N ASN A 4 -0.90 54.54 18.74
CA ASN A 4 -1.25 53.19 19.22
C ASN A 4 -2.28 52.44 18.34
N ALA A 5 -2.96 53.14 17.43
CA ALA A 5 -4.02 52.53 16.60
C ALA A 5 -3.48 51.88 15.32
N ALA A 6 -2.42 52.46 14.72
CA ALA A 6 -1.83 51.95 13.49
C ALA A 6 -1.11 50.60 13.71
N TRP A 7 -0.41 50.45 14.84
CA TRP A 7 0.33 49.22 15.16
C TRP A 7 -0.60 48.02 15.41
N ARG A 8 -1.76 48.25 16.03
CA ARG A 8 -2.77 47.22 16.30
C ARG A 8 -3.45 46.71 15.03
N ARG A 9 -3.66 47.57 14.02
CA ARG A 9 -4.26 47.17 12.73
C ARG A 9 -3.28 46.39 11.86
N SER A 10 -1.99 46.77 11.87
CA SER A 10 -0.94 46.04 11.14
C SER A 10 -0.67 44.65 11.73
N SER A 11 -0.67 44.50 13.07
CA SER A 11 -0.50 43.19 13.71
C SER A 11 -1.66 42.23 13.46
N LEU A 12 -2.89 42.73 13.34
CA LEU A 12 -4.06 41.89 13.00
C LEU A 12 -4.02 41.38 11.55
N CYS A 13 -3.54 42.20 10.60
CA CYS A 13 -3.36 41.76 9.21
C CYS A 13 -2.24 40.72 9.05
N VAL A 14 -1.14 40.86 9.80
CA VAL A 14 -0.03 39.87 9.77
C VAL A 14 -0.46 38.54 10.40
N LEU A 15 -1.21 38.56 11.50
CA LEU A 15 -1.76 37.35 12.13
C LEU A 15 -2.76 36.61 11.22
N ALA A 16 -3.60 37.34 10.48
CA ALA A 16 -4.54 36.73 9.52
C ALA A 16 -3.82 36.10 8.31
N LEU A 17 -2.71 36.70 7.84
CA LEU A 17 -1.87 36.13 6.78
C LEU A 17 -1.07 34.91 7.24
N CYS A 18 -0.62 34.85 8.50
CA CYS A 18 0.09 33.69 9.05
C CYS A 18 -0.81 32.47 9.28
N LEU A 19 -2.11 32.66 9.55
CA LEU A 19 -3.07 31.55 9.72
C LEU A 19 -3.41 30.84 8.39
N SER A 20 -3.22 31.49 7.24
CA SER A 20 -3.44 30.90 5.91
C SER A 20 -2.43 29.81 5.55
N PHE A 21 -1.20 29.90 6.08
CA PHE A 21 -0.09 28.98 5.77
C PHE A 21 0.00 27.79 6.73
N ALA A 22 -0.80 27.77 7.80
CA ALA A 22 -0.81 26.72 8.81
C ALA A 22 -1.97 25.71 8.65
N SER A 23 -2.65 25.70 7.50
CA SER A 23 -3.59 24.61 7.22
C SER A 23 -2.79 23.36 6.81
N PRO A 24 -2.90 22.23 7.54
CA PRO A 24 -2.33 20.99 7.07
C PRO A 24 -2.94 20.68 5.69
N PRO A 25 -2.16 20.11 4.75
CA PRO A 25 -2.70 19.77 3.43
C PRO A 25 -3.96 18.94 3.63
N CYS A 26 -5.09 19.42 3.10
CA CYS A 26 -6.33 18.67 3.22
C CYS A 26 -6.12 17.33 2.50
N ASN A 27 -6.07 16.23 3.23
CA ASN A 27 -5.98 14.90 2.65
C ASN A 27 -7.39 14.51 2.20
N ALA A 28 -7.91 15.20 1.18
CA ALA A 28 -9.21 14.90 0.63
C ALA A 28 -9.17 13.52 -0.04
N ARG A 29 -10.13 12.64 0.33
CA ARG A 29 -10.33 11.36 -0.34
C ARG A 29 -10.76 11.64 -1.78
N ILE A 30 -10.00 11.13 -2.75
CA ILE A 30 -10.34 11.26 -4.18
C ILE A 30 -11.15 10.04 -4.58
N TYR A 31 -12.44 10.21 -4.78
CA TYR A 31 -13.35 9.16 -5.22
C TYR A 31 -13.23 8.93 -6.73
N THR A 32 -13.45 7.68 -7.13
CA THR A 32 -13.43 7.22 -8.53
C THR A 32 -14.83 6.79 -8.99
N ASN A 33 -14.97 6.49 -10.29
CA ASN A 33 -16.21 6.00 -10.89
C ASN A 33 -16.36 4.47 -10.80
N HIS A 34 -15.71 3.86 -9.80
CA HIS A 34 -15.66 2.41 -9.64
C HIS A 34 -16.25 2.06 -8.28
N TRP A 35 -17.03 1.00 -8.24
CA TRP A 35 -17.65 0.45 -7.04
C TRP A 35 -17.30 -1.02 -6.93
N ALA A 36 -16.98 -1.46 -5.72
CA ALA A 36 -17.03 -2.86 -5.37
C ALA A 36 -18.38 -3.11 -4.70
N VAL A 37 -19.09 -4.15 -5.12
CA VAL A 37 -20.41 -4.49 -4.62
C VAL A 37 -20.45 -5.97 -4.31
N ARG A 38 -20.99 -6.35 -3.15
CA ARG A 38 -21.28 -7.74 -2.81
C ARG A 38 -22.77 -8.00 -3.01
N ILE A 39 -23.09 -8.91 -3.92
CA ILE A 39 -24.47 -9.20 -4.34
C ILE A 39 -24.71 -10.71 -4.30
N ALA A 40 -25.60 -11.15 -3.43
CA ALA A 40 -25.98 -12.56 -3.35
C ALA A 40 -26.83 -12.99 -4.55
N GLY A 41 -26.57 -14.20 -5.05
CA GLY A 41 -27.38 -14.83 -6.09
C GLY A 41 -26.74 -14.88 -7.48
N GLY A 42 -25.43 -14.64 -7.58
CA GLY A 42 -24.67 -14.89 -8.79
C GLY A 42 -24.68 -13.75 -9.83
N PRO A 43 -23.96 -13.96 -10.96
CA PRO A 43 -23.66 -12.90 -11.92
C PRO A 43 -24.89 -12.32 -12.61
N ASP A 44 -25.90 -13.15 -12.89
CA ASP A 44 -27.13 -12.70 -13.56
C ASP A 44 -27.93 -11.72 -12.69
N VAL A 45 -27.92 -11.94 -11.37
CA VAL A 45 -28.56 -11.04 -10.41
C VAL A 45 -27.79 -9.73 -10.33
N ALA A 46 -26.47 -9.79 -10.30
CA ALA A 46 -25.61 -8.63 -10.30
C ALA A 46 -25.81 -7.78 -11.57
N GLU A 47 -25.89 -8.39 -12.75
CA GLU A 47 -26.15 -7.70 -14.02
C GLU A 47 -27.47 -6.93 -13.98
N ARG A 48 -28.55 -7.60 -13.57
CA ARG A 48 -29.88 -6.98 -13.47
C ARG A 48 -29.91 -5.81 -12.48
N ILE A 49 -29.21 -5.92 -11.35
CA ILE A 49 -29.11 -4.84 -10.37
C ILE A 49 -28.27 -3.69 -10.93
N ALA A 50 -27.17 -3.98 -11.63
CA ALA A 50 -26.36 -2.96 -12.28
C ALA A 50 -27.23 -2.11 -13.22
N ASP A 51 -27.95 -2.77 -14.14
CA ASP A 51 -28.83 -2.10 -15.11
C ASP A 51 -29.94 -1.28 -14.44
N LYS A 52 -30.60 -1.85 -13.41
CA LYS A 52 -31.68 -1.19 -12.66
C LYS A 52 -31.24 0.15 -12.05
N TYR A 53 -30.01 0.23 -11.56
CA TYR A 53 -29.47 1.43 -10.89
C TYR A 53 -28.56 2.27 -11.79
N GLY A 54 -28.39 1.89 -13.06
CA GLY A 54 -27.61 2.64 -14.05
C GLY A 54 -26.09 2.45 -13.94
N TYR A 55 -25.65 1.34 -13.35
CA TYR A 55 -24.27 0.88 -13.38
C TYR A 55 -24.02 -0.01 -14.59
N ARG A 56 -22.77 -0.04 -15.03
CA ARG A 56 -22.25 -1.09 -15.92
C ARG A 56 -21.55 -2.13 -15.05
N ASN A 57 -21.94 -3.39 -15.17
CA ASN A 57 -21.22 -4.49 -14.53
C ASN A 57 -19.94 -4.79 -15.32
N MET A 58 -18.81 -4.83 -14.62
CA MET A 58 -17.49 -5.15 -15.18
C MET A 58 -17.09 -6.62 -14.89
N GLY A 59 -17.95 -7.37 -14.19
CA GLY A 59 -17.73 -8.76 -13.83
C GLY A 59 -17.31 -8.97 -12.38
N GLN A 60 -17.03 -10.23 -12.04
CA GLN A 60 -16.60 -10.64 -10.70
C GLN A 60 -15.18 -10.15 -10.40
N ILE A 61 -14.93 -9.73 -9.16
CA ILE A 61 -13.62 -9.27 -8.69
C ILE A 61 -12.76 -10.48 -8.33
N GLY A 62 -12.00 -10.98 -9.29
CA GLY A 62 -11.15 -12.17 -9.10
C GLY A 62 -11.95 -13.35 -8.55
N ASP A 63 -11.40 -14.03 -7.55
CA ASP A 63 -12.02 -15.20 -6.92
C ASP A 63 -12.96 -14.83 -5.75
N LEU A 64 -13.21 -13.53 -5.52
CA LEU A 64 -14.12 -13.09 -4.48
C LEU A 64 -15.56 -13.42 -4.87
N LYS A 65 -16.09 -14.49 -4.26
CA LYS A 65 -17.47 -14.94 -4.49
C LYS A 65 -18.46 -13.81 -4.25
N ASP A 66 -19.41 -13.65 -5.17
CA ASP A 66 -20.48 -12.66 -5.09
C ASP A 66 -19.99 -11.19 -5.01
N HIS A 67 -18.71 -10.92 -5.31
CA HIS A 67 -18.19 -9.56 -5.39
C HIS A 67 -18.03 -9.13 -6.85
N TYR A 68 -18.67 -8.03 -7.21
CA TYR A 68 -18.72 -7.51 -8.56
C TYR A 68 -18.17 -6.09 -8.63
N HIS A 69 -17.54 -5.78 -9.76
CA HIS A 69 -17.04 -4.45 -10.04
C HIS A 69 -18.07 -3.69 -10.87
N PHE A 70 -18.67 -2.66 -10.29
CA PHE A 70 -19.60 -1.77 -10.99
C PHE A 70 -18.93 -0.46 -11.41
N PHE A 71 -19.30 0.05 -12.58
CA PHE A 71 -18.84 1.33 -13.12
C PHE A 71 -20.03 2.25 -13.40
N HIS A 72 -19.93 3.53 -13.03
CA HIS A 72 -20.98 4.52 -13.31
C HIS A 72 -20.42 5.71 -14.09
N SER A 73 -20.93 5.91 -15.31
CA SER A 73 -20.39 6.86 -16.29
C SER A 73 -20.56 8.34 -15.93
N ARG A 74 -21.55 8.69 -15.10
CA ARG A 74 -21.95 10.09 -14.83
C ARG A 74 -21.32 10.72 -13.60
N THR A 75 -20.18 10.20 -13.15
CA THR A 75 -19.47 10.67 -11.98
C THR A 75 -18.14 11.31 -12.40
N ILE A 76 -17.73 12.41 -11.78
CA ILE A 76 -16.49 13.11 -12.17
C ILE A 76 -15.31 12.17 -11.86
N LYS A 77 -14.42 11.95 -12.84
CA LYS A 77 -13.32 10.96 -12.79
C LYS A 77 -12.40 11.08 -11.55
N ARG A 78 -12.43 12.22 -10.85
CA ARG A 78 -11.78 12.49 -9.56
C ARG A 78 -12.59 13.55 -8.80
N SER A 79 -13.39 13.13 -7.82
CA SER A 79 -14.14 14.06 -6.96
C SER A 79 -13.67 13.96 -5.51
N THR A 80 -13.69 15.08 -4.80
CA THR A 80 -13.52 15.12 -3.33
C THR A 80 -14.81 14.75 -2.60
N LEU A 81 -15.93 14.67 -3.33
CA LEU A 81 -17.25 14.31 -2.84
C LEU A 81 -17.66 12.94 -3.39
N SER A 82 -18.30 12.12 -2.54
CA SER A 82 -18.88 10.86 -2.98
C SER A 82 -20.06 11.08 -3.93
N SER A 83 -20.34 10.08 -4.76
CA SER A 83 -21.42 10.15 -5.74
C SER A 83 -22.80 10.21 -5.06
N ARG A 84 -23.67 11.12 -5.50
CA ARG A 84 -25.05 11.29 -5.02
C ARG A 84 -26.03 11.14 -6.19
N GLY A 85 -27.10 10.36 -6.02
CA GLY A 85 -28.18 10.25 -7.00
C GLY A 85 -28.97 8.95 -6.89
N ARG A 86 -29.75 8.63 -7.93
CA ARG A 86 -30.57 7.40 -7.98
C ARG A 86 -29.72 6.13 -7.82
N HIS A 87 -28.48 6.14 -8.29
CA HIS A 87 -27.52 5.04 -8.12
C HIS A 87 -27.15 4.81 -6.64
N SER A 88 -27.25 5.83 -5.76
CA SER A 88 -26.95 5.70 -4.33
C SER A 88 -27.96 4.82 -3.58
N PHE A 89 -29.14 4.56 -4.15
CA PHE A 89 -30.17 3.70 -3.53
C PHE A 89 -29.94 2.20 -3.76
N ILE A 90 -28.87 1.82 -4.47
CA ILE A 90 -28.50 0.41 -4.63
C ILE A 90 -28.25 -0.29 -3.28
N SER A 91 -27.82 0.46 -2.25
CA SER A 91 -27.65 -0.07 -0.89
C SER A 91 -28.95 -0.49 -0.20
N MET A 92 -30.11 -0.13 -0.76
CA MET A 92 -31.42 -0.55 -0.28
C MET A 92 -31.93 -1.83 -0.95
N GLU A 93 -31.22 -2.35 -1.96
CA GLU A 93 -31.61 -3.58 -2.64
C GLU A 93 -31.37 -4.78 -1.69
N PRO A 94 -32.38 -5.63 -1.43
CA PRO A 94 -32.26 -6.71 -0.44
C PRO A 94 -31.13 -7.71 -0.71
N LYS A 95 -30.70 -7.84 -1.97
CA LYS A 95 -29.61 -8.75 -2.37
C LYS A 95 -28.23 -8.10 -2.34
N VAL A 96 -28.15 -6.78 -2.14
CA VAL A 96 -26.88 -6.05 -2.03
C VAL A 96 -26.48 -6.04 -0.56
N GLU A 97 -25.53 -6.90 -0.21
CA GLU A 97 -25.06 -7.02 1.18
C GLU A 97 -24.07 -5.92 1.55
N TRP A 98 -23.31 -5.44 0.55
CA TRP A 98 -22.30 -4.42 0.77
C TRP A 98 -21.99 -3.66 -0.53
N ILE A 99 -21.68 -2.37 -0.41
CA ILE A 99 -21.21 -1.55 -1.52
C ILE A 99 -20.21 -0.50 -1.05
N GLN A 100 -19.13 -0.32 -1.80
CA GLN A 100 -18.15 0.72 -1.54
C GLN A 100 -17.63 1.36 -2.83
N GLN A 101 -17.71 2.69 -2.89
CA GLN A 101 -17.06 3.48 -3.94
C GLN A 101 -15.54 3.47 -3.73
N GLN A 102 -14.81 3.16 -4.79
CA GLN A 102 -13.35 3.05 -4.77
C GLN A 102 -12.71 4.43 -4.70
N VAL A 103 -11.74 4.57 -3.80
CA VAL A 103 -11.00 5.79 -3.52
C VAL A 103 -9.56 5.60 -3.96
N VAL A 104 -8.98 6.61 -4.61
CA VAL A 104 -7.57 6.60 -4.98
C VAL A 104 -6.72 6.57 -3.71
N LYS A 105 -5.90 5.53 -3.57
CA LYS A 105 -4.85 5.46 -2.56
C LYS A 105 -3.60 6.12 -3.11
N ARG A 106 -3.02 7.05 -2.37
CA ARG A 106 -1.76 7.71 -2.75
C ARG A 106 -0.59 6.84 -2.33
N ARG A 107 0.33 6.54 -3.26
CA ARG A 107 1.61 5.90 -2.94
C ARG A 107 2.45 6.85 -2.10
N ILE A 108 2.96 6.37 -0.98
CA ILE A 108 4.01 7.04 -0.20
C ILE A 108 5.27 6.21 -0.40
N LYS A 109 6.26 6.79 -1.10
CA LYS A 109 7.55 6.11 -1.27
C LYS A 109 8.31 6.21 0.06
N ARG A 110 8.94 5.11 0.49
CA ARG A 110 9.95 5.20 1.54
C ARG A 110 11.16 5.89 0.92
N ASP A 111 11.46 7.10 1.34
CA ASP A 111 12.64 7.80 0.84
C ASP A 111 13.90 7.06 1.32
N TYR A 112 14.86 6.89 0.40
CA TYR A 112 16.20 6.43 0.75
C TYR A 112 16.85 7.54 1.57
N LYS A 113 17.00 7.32 2.87
CA LYS A 113 17.92 8.14 3.66
C LYS A 113 19.31 7.62 3.35
N PRO A 114 20.22 8.41 2.76
CA PRO A 114 21.61 8.01 2.69
C PRO A 114 22.06 7.79 4.13
N ASP A 115 22.49 6.56 4.41
CA ASP A 115 23.16 6.28 5.67
C ASP A 115 24.30 7.29 5.82
N PRO A 116 24.51 7.89 7.01
CA PRO A 116 25.78 8.52 7.31
C PRO A 116 26.88 7.51 6.96
N PRO A 117 28.01 7.93 6.39
CA PRO A 117 29.08 6.99 6.06
C PRO A 117 29.42 6.23 7.34
N LEU A 118 28.98 4.98 7.42
CA LEU A 118 29.47 4.04 8.42
C LEU A 118 30.97 4.04 8.18
N SER A 119 31.71 4.53 9.18
CA SER A 119 33.15 4.67 9.13
C SER A 119 33.74 3.37 8.59
N LEU A 120 34.38 3.47 7.43
CA LEU A 120 35.14 2.43 6.71
C LEU A 120 36.35 1.90 7.50
N THR A 121 36.34 2.05 8.82
CA THR A 121 37.34 1.56 9.76
C THR A 121 36.72 0.46 10.59
N SER A 122 36.36 -0.64 9.95
CA SER A 122 36.33 -1.92 10.64
C SER A 122 37.04 -2.89 9.71
N PRO A 123 38.27 -3.32 10.05
CA PRO A 123 38.98 -4.29 9.25
C PRO A 123 38.07 -5.50 9.05
N ALA A 124 38.05 -6.04 7.84
CA ALA A 124 37.44 -7.32 7.53
C ALA A 124 38.04 -8.38 8.46
N HIS A 125 37.46 -8.53 9.64
CA HIS A 125 37.73 -9.64 10.53
C HIS A 125 36.91 -10.79 9.96
N SER A 126 37.61 -11.58 9.15
CA SER A 126 37.25 -12.94 8.82
C SER A 126 36.96 -13.69 10.12
N TYR A 127 35.70 -13.66 10.53
CA TYR A 127 35.24 -14.47 11.65
C TYR A 127 35.44 -15.94 11.25
N PRO A 128 36.21 -16.73 12.02
CA PRO A 128 36.30 -18.16 11.79
C PRO A 128 34.89 -18.72 11.94
N ALA A 129 34.49 -19.55 10.99
CA ALA A 129 33.17 -20.18 10.92
C ALA A 129 32.83 -20.89 12.23
N GLN A 130 32.19 -20.17 13.16
CA GLN A 130 31.52 -20.77 14.30
C GLN A 130 30.18 -21.29 13.78
N ASN A 131 30.26 -22.53 13.28
CA ASN A 131 29.26 -23.39 12.66
C ASN A 131 29.15 -23.24 11.13
N ASN A 132 29.69 -24.23 10.39
CA ASN A 132 29.44 -24.78 9.03
C ASN A 132 28.47 -24.13 8.01
N ILE A 133 28.03 -22.88 8.17
CA ILE A 133 27.16 -22.19 7.22
C ILE A 133 27.99 -21.11 6.55
N PHE A 134 28.55 -21.45 5.39
CA PHE A 134 29.25 -20.51 4.52
C PHE A 134 28.22 -19.78 3.66
N TYR A 135 28.07 -18.47 3.86
CA TYR A 135 27.23 -17.62 3.01
C TYR A 135 28.11 -17.08 1.87
N ASN A 136 27.64 -17.26 0.63
CA ASN A 136 28.37 -16.92 -0.60
C ASN A 136 28.09 -15.50 -1.12
N ASP A 137 27.43 -14.65 -0.32
CA ASP A 137 27.12 -13.28 -0.72
C ASP A 137 28.31 -12.34 -0.45
N ALA A 138 28.80 -11.67 -1.49
CA ALA A 138 29.92 -10.74 -1.38
C ALA A 138 29.63 -9.52 -0.48
N LYS A 139 28.36 -9.17 -0.29
CA LYS A 139 27.89 -8.09 0.59
C LYS A 139 27.45 -8.60 1.95
N TRP A 140 27.68 -9.88 2.27
CA TRP A 140 27.29 -10.47 3.55
C TRP A 140 27.67 -9.58 4.72
N SER A 141 28.92 -9.09 4.80
CA SER A 141 29.41 -8.21 5.88
C SER A 141 28.64 -6.89 6.07
N SER A 142 27.86 -6.46 5.08
CA SER A 142 27.05 -5.24 5.14
C SER A 142 25.59 -5.52 5.56
N MET A 143 25.17 -6.78 5.67
CA MET A 143 23.81 -7.20 6.02
C MET A 143 23.58 -7.20 7.55
N TRP A 144 23.79 -6.05 8.17
CA TRP A 144 23.71 -5.84 9.63
C TRP A 144 22.38 -6.29 10.24
N TYR A 145 21.29 -6.26 9.46
CA TYR A 145 19.95 -6.68 9.87
C TYR A 145 19.76 -8.21 9.95
N ILE A 146 20.68 -9.00 9.37
CA ILE A 146 20.63 -10.48 9.38
C ILE A 146 21.58 -11.06 10.43
N HIS A 147 22.84 -10.64 10.38
CA HIS A 147 23.93 -11.23 11.16
C HIS A 147 24.61 -10.12 11.96
N CYS A 148 24.01 -9.85 13.10
CA CYS A 148 24.55 -8.91 14.06
C CYS A 148 25.38 -9.70 15.09
N ASN A 149 26.67 -9.37 15.23
CA ASN A 149 27.52 -9.95 16.29
C ASN A 149 27.53 -9.05 17.52
N ASP A 150 27.63 -9.66 18.70
CA ASP A 150 27.58 -9.02 20.03
C ASP A 150 28.70 -7.98 20.28
N ASP A 151 29.72 -7.91 19.41
CA ASP A 151 30.88 -7.01 19.54
C ASP A 151 30.62 -5.58 19.02
N VAL A 152 29.47 -5.32 18.40
CA VAL A 152 29.09 -3.98 17.92
C VAL A 152 28.10 -3.37 18.91
N HIS A 153 28.60 -2.47 19.78
CA HIS A 153 27.81 -1.70 20.76
C HIS A 153 26.77 -0.76 20.08
N ASN A 154 25.73 -1.34 19.47
CA ASN A 154 24.43 -0.75 19.09
C ASN A 154 23.63 -1.64 18.13
N CYS A 155 24.14 -2.83 17.81
CA CYS A 155 23.52 -3.67 16.80
C CYS A 155 22.43 -4.53 17.49
N GLN A 156 21.17 -4.11 17.36
CA GLN A 156 20.00 -4.88 17.79
C GLN A 156 19.23 -5.32 16.54
N SER A 157 19.50 -6.53 16.04
CA SER A 157 18.54 -7.16 15.12
C SER A 157 17.45 -7.82 15.97
N ASP A 158 16.29 -7.19 16.10
CA ASP A 158 15.17 -7.67 16.94
C ASP A 158 14.65 -9.06 16.52
N MET A 159 15.03 -9.57 15.34
CA MET A 159 14.43 -10.74 14.69
C MET A 159 15.18 -12.07 14.89
N ASN A 160 16.37 -12.09 15.53
CA ASN A 160 17.19 -13.31 15.76
C ASN A 160 17.26 -14.29 14.56
N ILE A 161 17.54 -13.76 13.36
CA ILE A 161 17.48 -14.52 12.10
C ILE A 161 18.49 -15.67 12.11
N MET A 162 19.71 -15.43 12.57
CA MET A 162 20.76 -16.45 12.67
C MET A 162 20.37 -17.61 13.59
N GLY A 163 19.68 -17.34 14.71
CA GLY A 163 19.20 -18.37 15.61
C GLY A 163 18.12 -19.26 14.98
N ALA A 164 17.22 -18.67 14.19
CA ALA A 164 16.19 -19.40 13.44
C ALA A 164 16.82 -20.32 12.37
N TRP A 165 17.76 -19.79 11.58
CA TRP A 165 18.44 -20.56 10.54
C TRP A 165 19.31 -21.68 11.10
N LYS A 166 20.02 -21.45 12.22
CA LYS A 166 20.78 -22.50 12.92
C LYS A 166 19.90 -23.65 13.43
N ARG A 167 18.62 -23.38 13.67
CA ARG A 167 17.61 -24.39 14.05
C ARG A 167 16.90 -25.02 12.85
N GLY A 168 17.27 -24.64 11.61
CA GLY A 168 16.72 -25.17 10.37
C GLY A 168 15.47 -24.44 9.85
N TYR A 169 15.04 -23.33 10.48
CA TYR A 169 13.88 -22.57 10.03
C TYR A 169 14.26 -21.57 8.94
N THR A 170 14.24 -21.99 7.68
CA THR A 170 14.67 -21.16 6.53
C THR A 170 13.53 -20.54 5.72
N GLY A 171 12.28 -20.99 5.94
CA GLY A 171 11.13 -20.62 5.10
C GLY A 171 10.97 -21.50 3.86
N LYS A 172 11.72 -22.62 3.75
CA LYS A 172 11.46 -23.64 2.73
C LYS A 172 10.01 -24.15 2.84
N ASP A 173 9.37 -24.36 1.70
CA ASP A 173 7.96 -24.78 1.57
C ASP A 173 6.94 -23.75 2.10
N VAL A 174 7.37 -22.52 2.40
CA VAL A 174 6.51 -21.37 2.71
C VAL A 174 6.43 -20.46 1.49
N VAL A 175 5.22 -20.06 1.10
CA VAL A 175 4.99 -19.10 0.01
C VAL A 175 4.71 -17.72 0.61
N VAL A 176 5.47 -16.71 0.19
CA VAL A 176 5.29 -15.31 0.60
C VAL A 176 4.72 -14.52 -0.56
N THR A 177 3.57 -13.86 -0.32
CA THR A 177 2.96 -12.95 -1.30
C THR A 177 3.33 -11.50 -0.97
N ILE A 178 3.91 -10.81 -1.94
CA ILE A 178 4.32 -9.41 -1.81
C ILE A 178 3.42 -8.55 -2.71
N LEU A 179 2.66 -7.63 -2.09
CA LEU A 179 1.83 -6.65 -2.80
C LEU A 179 2.64 -5.36 -3.02
N ASP A 180 3.38 -5.30 -4.12
CA ASP A 180 4.23 -4.15 -4.50
C ASP A 180 4.11 -3.81 -6.00
N ASP A 181 4.95 -2.90 -6.48
CA ASP A 181 5.01 -2.48 -7.89
C ASP A 181 5.60 -3.53 -8.86
N GLY A 182 6.19 -4.60 -8.32
CA GLY A 182 6.70 -5.74 -9.07
C GLY A 182 8.06 -6.18 -8.54
N ILE A 183 8.60 -7.25 -9.12
CA ILE A 183 9.94 -7.74 -8.79
C ILE A 183 10.67 -8.16 -10.07
N GLU A 184 11.99 -7.98 -10.09
CA GLU A 184 12.85 -8.44 -11.19
C GLU A 184 13.02 -9.97 -11.12
N ARG A 185 12.21 -10.67 -11.89
CA ARG A 185 12.08 -12.14 -11.85
C ARG A 185 13.34 -12.89 -12.28
N ASN A 186 14.17 -12.25 -13.10
CA ASN A 186 15.34 -12.86 -13.71
C ASN A 186 16.64 -12.54 -12.94
N HIS A 187 16.55 -11.85 -11.79
CA HIS A 187 17.71 -11.56 -10.97
C HIS A 187 18.31 -12.87 -10.43
N PRO A 188 19.64 -13.07 -10.47
CA PRO A 188 20.31 -14.31 -10.02
C PRO A 188 19.94 -14.72 -8.59
N ASP A 189 19.74 -13.74 -7.70
CA ASP A 189 19.39 -14.02 -6.29
C ASP A 189 17.90 -14.40 -6.07
N LEU A 190 17.05 -14.18 -7.08
CA LEU A 190 15.59 -14.32 -6.93
C LEU A 190 14.99 -15.43 -7.79
N PHE A 191 15.56 -15.70 -8.98
CA PHE A 191 14.90 -16.55 -9.97
C PHE A 191 14.58 -17.97 -9.47
N GLN A 192 15.44 -18.54 -8.63
CA GLN A 192 15.23 -19.89 -8.07
C GLN A 192 14.08 -19.93 -7.05
N ASN A 193 13.82 -18.81 -6.38
CA ASN A 193 12.79 -18.68 -5.34
C ASN A 193 11.51 -18.00 -5.87
N TYR A 194 11.47 -17.65 -7.16
CA TYR A 194 10.34 -16.96 -7.75
C TYR A 194 9.25 -17.93 -8.21
N VAL A 195 8.05 -17.79 -7.66
CA VAL A 195 6.87 -18.60 -8.03
C VAL A 195 5.92 -17.77 -8.90
N SER A 196 5.80 -18.12 -10.18
CA SER A 196 5.01 -17.37 -11.15
C SER A 196 3.49 -17.58 -11.04
N VAL A 197 3.07 -18.68 -10.43
CA VAL A 197 1.65 -19.11 -10.39
C VAL A 197 0.77 -18.15 -9.60
N TYR A 198 1.33 -17.43 -8.61
CA TYR A 198 0.59 -16.52 -7.73
C TYR A 198 0.77 -15.04 -8.10
N VAL A 199 1.21 -14.77 -9.33
CA VAL A 199 1.54 -13.41 -9.76
C VAL A 199 0.31 -12.68 -10.23
N CYS A 200 -0.23 -11.82 -9.37
CA CYS A 200 -1.25 -10.88 -9.77
C CYS A 200 -0.60 -9.65 -10.42
N SER A 201 -0.72 -9.52 -11.74
CA SER A 201 -0.33 -8.28 -12.41
C SER A 201 -1.46 -7.27 -12.25
N CYS A 202 -1.24 -6.29 -11.37
CA CYS A 202 -1.88 -4.99 -11.52
C CYS A 202 -1.33 -4.36 -12.80
N ARG A 203 -1.86 -4.72 -13.97
CA ARG A 203 -1.55 -3.97 -15.19
C ARG A 203 -1.85 -2.51 -14.86
N ALA A 204 -0.93 -1.61 -15.20
CA ALA A 204 -1.23 -0.21 -15.42
C ALA A 204 -2.12 -0.11 -16.67
N ALA A 205 -3.27 -0.77 -16.63
CA ALA A 205 -4.35 -0.51 -17.52
C ALA A 205 -4.89 0.86 -17.11
N THR A 206 -5.34 1.61 -18.09
CA THR A 206 -6.13 2.83 -17.98
C THR A 206 -7.43 2.69 -17.16
N SER A 207 -7.60 1.59 -16.42
CA SER A 207 -8.70 1.21 -15.56
C SER A 207 -8.27 1.16 -14.10
N VAL A 208 -9.04 1.81 -13.23
CA VAL A 208 -8.88 1.75 -11.77
C VAL A 208 -8.94 0.29 -11.31
N ASN A 209 -7.88 -0.20 -10.66
CA ASN A 209 -7.91 -1.47 -9.94
C ASN A 209 -8.82 -1.30 -8.72
N VAL A 210 -9.81 -2.18 -8.61
CA VAL A 210 -10.79 -2.18 -7.52
C VAL A 210 -10.25 -3.07 -6.41
N CYS A 211 -9.92 -2.47 -5.27
CA CYS A 211 -9.60 -3.23 -4.06
C CYS A 211 -10.87 -3.35 -3.23
N ALA A 212 -11.45 -4.55 -3.17
CA ALA A 212 -12.47 -4.84 -2.19
C ALA A 212 -11.79 -5.07 -0.83
N HIS A 213 -12.11 -4.23 0.16
CA HIS A 213 -11.71 -4.50 1.54
C HIS A 213 -12.72 -5.49 2.12
N VAL A 214 -12.32 -6.76 2.23
CA VAL A 214 -13.14 -7.80 2.86
C VAL A 214 -12.74 -7.85 4.33
N GLU A 215 -13.61 -7.37 5.22
CA GLU A 215 -13.49 -7.64 6.65
C GLU A 215 -14.03 -9.05 6.91
N TYR A 216 -13.23 -9.88 7.59
CA TYR A 216 -13.61 -11.23 8.02
C TYR A 216 -14.39 -11.19 9.34
#